data_AF-A0A7C4JHP2-F1
#
_entry.id   AF-A0A7C4JHP2-F1
#
_cell.length_a   1.000
_cell.length_b   1.000
_cell.length_c   1.000
_cell.angle_alpha   90.00
_cell.angle_beta   90.00
_cell.angle_gamma   90.00
#
_symmetry.space_group_name_H-M   'P 1'
#
loop_
_entity.id
_entity.type
_entity.pdbx_description
1 polymer ?
#
loop_
_entity_poly.entity_id
_entity_poly.type
_entity_poly.pdbx_seq_one_letter_code
_entity_poly.pdbx_strand_id
1 'polypeptide(L)'
;MRAKCWVLALAVLTMPVLAQEFSGSVGADFLFAPDTPFTLNTALTLRMDMGKGGVESRTILSLSGLEAEHLWLWLKFPGVGVTLKTGLAFDPCFSRWALGVSGGCCPFFLGGWFYLENLAPVCQTPNYTIGLVLDFGIGGEPGLLARSLLGFGVTNLYALIDDDPWTDVSLVSGWYFEEALFHIVWSSACWRLHTTWMFTYAGLGFGELGVRYRFPEPIVELGAVLRLNGS
;
A
#
# COMPACT_ATOMS: atom_id res chain seq x y z
N MET A 1 27.31 -15.52 -8.25
CA MET A 1 26.41 -14.62 -9.00
C MET A 1 26.42 -13.27 -8.29
N ARG A 2 27.19 -12.31 -8.81
CA ARG A 2 27.40 -10.97 -8.22
C ARG A 2 27.02 -9.93 -9.27
N ALA A 3 25.76 -9.47 -9.26
CA ALA A 3 25.31 -8.30 -10.04
C ALA A 3 23.84 -7.98 -9.70
N LYS A 4 23.54 -7.47 -8.49
CA LYS A 4 22.21 -6.88 -8.20
C LYS A 4 22.22 -5.60 -7.35
N CYS A 5 23.29 -5.29 -6.61
CA CYS A 5 23.37 -4.05 -5.82
C CYS A 5 23.55 -2.74 -6.62
N TRP A 6 23.67 -2.78 -7.95
CA TRP A 6 24.02 -1.58 -8.76
C TRP A 6 22.82 -0.76 -9.25
N VAL A 7 21.59 -1.28 -9.16
CA VAL A 7 20.40 -0.57 -9.65
C VAL A 7 20.04 0.63 -8.76
N LEU A 8 20.20 0.48 -7.43
CA LEU A 8 20.02 1.58 -6.46
C LEU A 8 21.06 2.69 -6.64
N ALA A 9 22.32 2.34 -6.92
CA ALA A 9 23.38 3.33 -7.11
C ALA A 9 23.21 4.15 -8.41
N LEU A 10 22.69 3.54 -9.48
CA LEU A 10 22.49 4.22 -10.77
C LEU A 10 21.27 5.16 -10.76
N ALA A 11 20.21 4.82 -10.03
CA ALA A 11 19.01 5.66 -9.90
C ALA A 11 19.30 6.95 -9.12
N VAL A 12 20.18 6.89 -8.11
CA VAL A 12 20.60 8.05 -7.30
C VAL A 12 21.46 9.04 -8.09
N LEU A 13 22.16 8.62 -9.14
CA LEU A 13 23.13 9.44 -9.89
C LEU A 13 22.53 10.23 -11.08
N THR A 14 21.26 10.01 -11.45
CA THR A 14 20.69 10.59 -12.68
C THR A 14 19.68 11.73 -12.45
N MET A 15 19.39 12.11 -11.20
CA MET A 15 18.44 13.18 -10.92
C MET A 15 19.15 14.53 -10.68
N PRO A 16 18.66 15.63 -11.29
CA PRO A 16 19.31 16.93 -11.21
C PRO A 16 19.31 17.44 -9.76
N VAL A 17 20.51 17.64 -9.24
CA VAL A 17 20.80 18.18 -7.91
C VAL A 17 20.35 19.63 -7.86
N LEU A 18 19.12 19.86 -7.41
CA LEU A 18 18.62 21.17 -7.02
C LEU A 18 18.01 21.03 -5.63
N ALA A 19 18.81 21.40 -4.63
CA ALA A 19 18.48 21.67 -3.22
C ALA A 19 17.19 21.00 -2.72
N GLN A 20 17.30 19.81 -2.13
CA GLN A 20 16.18 19.14 -1.46
C GLN A 20 16.56 18.74 -0.05
N GLU A 21 15.67 19.06 0.89
CA GLU A 21 15.64 18.45 2.21
C GLU A 21 15.54 16.93 2.02
N PHE A 22 16.48 16.22 2.63
CA PHE A 22 16.59 14.79 2.55
C PHE A 22 16.04 14.17 3.83
N SER A 23 15.05 13.31 3.71
CA SER A 23 14.54 12.55 4.84
C SER A 23 14.39 11.08 4.44
N GLY A 24 14.58 10.18 5.39
CA GLY A 24 14.42 8.76 5.16
C GLY A 24 14.02 8.04 6.43
N SER A 25 13.43 6.87 6.26
CA SER A 25 13.06 6.00 7.36
C SER A 25 13.45 4.56 7.05
N VAL A 26 13.72 3.81 8.11
CA VAL A 26 13.96 2.38 8.07
C VAL A 26 12.96 1.75 9.04
N GLY A 27 12.13 0.86 8.52
CA GLY A 27 11.17 0.05 9.29
C GLY A 27 11.54 -1.42 9.18
N ALA A 28 11.34 -2.17 10.26
CA ALA A 28 11.52 -3.62 10.26
C ALA A 28 10.39 -4.26 11.06
N ASP A 29 9.66 -5.15 10.39
CA ASP A 29 8.54 -5.89 10.96
C ASP A 29 8.87 -7.38 10.98
N PHE A 30 8.57 -8.03 12.10
CA PHE A 30 8.86 -9.44 12.34
C PHE A 30 7.55 -10.18 12.61
N LEU A 31 7.26 -11.19 11.79
CA LEU A 31 6.12 -12.07 11.97
C LEU A 31 6.61 -13.43 12.49
N PHE A 32 6.12 -13.78 13.68
CA PHE A 32 6.38 -15.08 14.32
C PHE A 32 5.11 -15.91 14.27
N ALA A 33 5.09 -16.94 13.42
CA ALA A 33 4.01 -17.92 13.42
C ALA A 33 4.49 -19.18 14.16
N PRO A 34 3.88 -19.55 15.29
CA PRO A 34 4.25 -20.74 16.06
C PRO A 34 3.70 -22.03 15.42
N ASP A 35 3.81 -22.15 14.09
CA ASP A 35 3.40 -23.33 13.36
C ASP A 35 4.57 -24.33 13.26
N THR A 36 4.26 -25.61 13.04
CA THR A 36 5.26 -26.65 12.74
C THR A 36 5.26 -26.93 11.24
N PRO A 37 6.35 -26.69 10.50
CA PRO A 37 7.68 -26.21 10.95
C PRO A 37 7.70 -24.72 11.31
N PHE A 38 8.60 -24.35 12.23
CA PHE A 38 8.78 -22.96 12.67
C PHE A 38 9.08 -22.06 11.47
N THR A 39 8.25 -21.04 11.26
CA THR A 39 8.43 -20.02 10.23
C THR A 39 8.76 -18.68 10.89
N LEU A 40 9.79 -18.02 10.35
CA LEU A 40 10.15 -16.65 10.70
C LEU A 40 10.16 -15.85 9.41
N ASN A 41 9.27 -14.86 9.34
CA ASN A 41 9.18 -13.94 8.21
C ASN A 41 9.53 -12.53 8.69
N THR A 42 10.33 -11.82 7.90
CA THR A 42 10.77 -10.46 8.21
C THR A 42 10.54 -9.55 7.01
N ALA A 43 9.92 -8.40 7.22
CA ALA A 43 9.76 -7.35 6.21
C ALA A 43 10.67 -6.17 6.60
N LEU A 44 11.61 -5.83 5.71
CA LEU A 44 12.47 -4.66 5.84
C LEU A 44 12.01 -3.58 4.85
N THR A 45 11.64 -2.42 5.37
CA THR A 45 11.21 -1.27 4.56
C THR A 45 12.25 -0.16 4.65
N LEU A 46 12.81 0.22 3.50
CA LEU A 46 13.71 1.35 3.35
C LEU A 46 13.02 2.43 2.54
N ARG A 47 12.86 3.63 3.11
CA ARG A 47 12.18 4.74 2.46
C ARG A 47 13.07 5.98 2.43
N MET A 48 13.05 6.65 1.29
CA MET A 48 13.83 7.84 0.98
C MET A 48 12.91 8.87 0.34
N ASP A 49 12.69 10.00 1.02
CA ASP A 49 11.91 11.14 0.54
C ASP A 49 12.86 12.29 0.15
N MET A 50 12.74 12.73 -1.10
CA MET A 50 13.56 13.75 -1.74
C MET A 50 12.64 14.87 -2.24
N GLY A 51 12.04 15.62 -1.32
CA GLY A 51 11.15 16.76 -1.59
C GLY A 51 9.98 16.48 -2.54
N LYS A 52 10.22 16.56 -3.85
CA LYS A 52 9.23 16.33 -4.92
C LYS A 52 9.11 14.88 -5.35
N GLY A 53 9.91 13.96 -4.81
CA GLY A 53 9.79 12.55 -5.11
C GLY A 53 10.37 11.69 -4.02
N GLY A 54 10.36 10.38 -4.24
CA GLY A 54 10.96 9.45 -3.31
C GLY A 54 10.91 8.02 -3.82
N VAL A 55 11.60 7.17 -3.08
CA VAL A 55 11.73 5.74 -3.33
C VAL A 55 11.46 4.99 -2.02
N GLU A 56 10.75 3.89 -2.14
CA GLU A 56 10.56 2.93 -1.06
C GLU A 56 10.86 1.54 -1.58
N SER A 57 11.67 0.79 -0.85
CA SER A 57 11.96 -0.59 -1.11
C SER A 57 11.50 -1.40 0.09
N ARG A 58 10.70 -2.44 -0.14
CA ARG A 58 10.28 -3.42 0.86
C ARG A 58 10.82 -4.78 0.47
N THR A 59 11.60 -5.39 1.35
CA THR A 59 12.16 -6.73 1.15
C THR A 59 11.53 -7.67 2.16
N ILE A 60 10.91 -8.74 1.68
CA ILE A 60 10.37 -9.81 2.52
C ILE A 60 11.31 -11.01 2.45
N LEU A 61 11.74 -11.44 3.63
CA LEU A 61 12.63 -12.59 3.81
C LEU A 61 11.94 -13.63 4.69
N SER A 62 12.20 -14.89 4.40
CA SER A 62 11.95 -15.99 5.33
C SER A 62 13.21 -16.81 5.57
N LEU A 63 13.10 -17.84 6.40
CA LEU A 63 14.18 -18.81 6.61
C LEU A 63 14.64 -19.49 5.32
N SER A 64 13.81 -19.50 4.27
CA SER A 64 14.13 -20.10 2.97
C SER A 64 14.87 -19.14 2.01
N GLY A 65 14.91 -17.85 2.32
CA GLY A 65 15.57 -16.82 1.51
C GLY A 65 14.68 -15.61 1.22
N LEU A 66 14.95 -14.95 0.09
CA LEU A 66 14.14 -13.84 -0.40
C LEU A 66 12.81 -14.36 -0.95
N GLU A 67 11.71 -13.91 -0.37
CA GLU A 67 10.36 -14.26 -0.82
C GLU A 67 9.81 -13.21 -1.78
N ALA A 68 9.92 -11.93 -1.40
CA ALA A 68 9.39 -10.82 -2.18
C ALA A 68 10.30 -9.58 -2.12
N GLU A 69 10.34 -8.82 -3.22
CA GLU A 69 10.90 -7.47 -3.27
C GLU A 69 9.89 -6.53 -3.93
N HIS A 70 9.49 -5.48 -3.21
CA HIS A 70 8.66 -4.41 -3.73
C HIS A 70 9.49 -3.14 -3.85
N LEU A 71 9.38 -2.48 -4.99
CA LEU A 71 10.03 -1.20 -5.26
C LEU A 71 8.97 -0.20 -5.67
N TRP A 72 8.85 0.89 -4.92
CA TRP A 72 7.98 2.01 -5.20
C TRP A 72 8.77 3.27 -5.50
N LEU A 73 8.30 4.04 -6.47
CA LEU A 73 8.77 5.38 -6.78
C LEU A 73 7.58 6.32 -6.82
N TRP A 74 7.73 7.53 -6.30
CA TRP A 74 6.70 8.57 -6.43
C TRP A 74 7.28 9.91 -6.85
N LEU A 75 6.45 10.66 -7.55
CA LEU A 75 6.69 12.04 -7.96
C LEU A 75 5.47 12.88 -7.61
N LYS A 76 5.71 13.97 -6.90
CA LYS A 76 4.73 14.98 -6.50
C LYS A 76 4.90 16.18 -7.42
N PHE A 77 3.80 16.68 -7.95
CA PHE A 77 3.71 17.89 -8.76
C PHE A 77 2.92 18.95 -7.98
N PRO A 78 3.55 19.70 -7.06
CA PRO A 78 2.85 20.61 -6.16
C PRO A 78 2.06 21.69 -6.90
N GLY A 79 2.57 22.14 -8.05
CA GLY A 79 1.92 23.17 -8.86
C GLY A 79 0.58 22.75 -9.49
N VAL A 80 0.31 21.44 -9.58
CA VAL A 80 -0.93 20.89 -10.16
C VAL A 80 -1.71 20.08 -9.12
N GLY A 81 -1.16 19.87 -7.92
CA GLY A 81 -1.78 19.06 -6.88
C GLY A 81 -1.91 17.58 -7.23
N VAL A 82 -1.02 17.07 -8.09
CA VAL A 82 -1.03 15.68 -8.56
C VAL A 82 0.19 14.92 -8.06
N THR A 83 0.00 13.68 -7.66
CA THR A 83 1.05 12.73 -7.30
C THR A 83 0.92 11.49 -8.19
N LEU A 84 2.04 11.07 -8.75
CA LEU A 84 2.18 9.81 -9.45
C LEU A 84 3.00 8.87 -8.58
N LYS A 85 2.55 7.64 -8.40
CA LYS A 85 3.27 6.58 -7.69
C LYS A 85 3.30 5.34 -8.57
N THR A 86 4.46 4.76 -8.80
CA THR A 86 4.60 3.50 -9.54
C THR A 86 5.32 2.47 -8.70
N GLY A 87 4.91 1.21 -8.82
CA GLY A 87 5.47 0.10 -8.07
C GLY A 87 5.78 -1.09 -8.96
N LEU A 88 6.78 -1.86 -8.56
CA LEU A 88 7.09 -3.18 -9.08
C LEU A 88 7.16 -4.14 -7.90
N ALA A 89 6.64 -5.36 -8.07
CA ALA A 89 6.81 -6.46 -7.13
C ALA A 89 7.45 -7.66 -7.82
N PHE A 90 8.32 -8.34 -7.07
CA PHE A 90 9.04 -9.52 -7.50
C PHE A 90 8.92 -10.61 -6.46
N ASP A 91 8.26 -11.71 -6.80
CA ASP A 91 8.07 -12.86 -5.93
C ASP A 91 8.64 -14.12 -6.60
N PRO A 92 9.89 -14.49 -6.31
CA PRO A 92 11.17 -13.96 -6.83
C PRO A 92 11.26 -13.59 -8.33
N CYS A 93 10.25 -13.90 -9.15
CA CYS A 93 10.13 -13.43 -10.54
C CYS A 93 9.21 -12.20 -10.60
N PHE A 94 9.21 -11.43 -11.70
CA PHE A 94 8.25 -10.32 -11.86
C PHE A 94 6.82 -10.82 -11.63
N SER A 95 6.16 -10.26 -10.63
CA SER A 95 4.79 -10.62 -10.25
C SER A 95 3.82 -9.51 -10.61
N ARG A 96 4.17 -8.25 -10.29
CA ARG A 96 3.23 -7.13 -10.43
C ARG A 96 3.90 -5.82 -10.84
N TRP A 97 3.17 -5.02 -11.59
CA TRP A 97 3.39 -3.58 -11.76
C TRP A 97 2.15 -2.79 -11.35
N ALA A 98 2.37 -1.64 -10.74
CA ALA A 98 1.31 -0.73 -10.30
C ALA A 98 1.62 0.71 -10.71
N LEU A 99 0.57 1.46 -11.03
CA LEU A 99 0.59 2.90 -11.25
C LEU A 99 -0.60 3.54 -10.56
N GLY A 100 -0.31 4.28 -9.50
CA GLY A 100 -1.24 5.17 -8.82
C GLY A 100 -1.14 6.58 -9.37
N VAL A 101 -2.28 7.18 -9.65
CA VAL A 101 -2.43 8.61 -9.90
C VAL A 101 -3.38 9.13 -8.84
N SER A 102 -2.96 10.14 -8.09
CA SER A 102 -3.83 10.79 -7.11
C SER A 102 -3.68 12.29 -7.23
N GLY A 103 -4.78 13.01 -7.20
CA GLY A 103 -4.79 14.46 -7.14
C GLY A 103 -6.07 14.94 -6.49
N GLY A 104 -6.26 16.25 -6.44
CA GLY A 104 -7.45 16.80 -5.82
C GLY A 104 -7.39 18.29 -5.62
N CYS A 105 -8.55 18.83 -5.30
CA CYS A 105 -8.71 20.20 -4.86
C CYS A 105 -9.44 20.17 -3.53
N CYS A 106 -8.81 20.65 -2.46
CA CYS A 106 -9.37 20.61 -1.11
C CYS A 106 -10.84 21.09 -1.10
N PRO A 107 -11.78 20.34 -0.49
CA PRO A 107 -11.56 19.13 0.31
C PRO A 107 -11.61 17.81 -0.49
N PHE A 108 -11.81 17.84 -1.80
CA PHE A 108 -12.00 16.63 -2.61
C PHE A 108 -10.68 16.08 -3.12
N PHE A 109 -10.53 14.77 -3.11
CA PHE A 109 -9.46 14.08 -3.82
C PHE A 109 -10.02 12.98 -4.71
N LEU A 110 -9.34 12.80 -5.83
CA LEU A 110 -9.62 11.81 -6.83
C LEU A 110 -8.30 11.14 -7.18
N GLY A 111 -8.30 9.83 -7.13
CA GLY A 111 -7.21 9.03 -7.60
C GLY A 111 -7.69 7.73 -8.21
N GLY A 112 -6.72 6.93 -8.58
CA GLY A 112 -6.93 5.59 -9.01
C GLY A 112 -5.61 4.87 -9.12
N TRP A 113 -5.71 3.56 -9.13
CA TRP A 113 -4.60 2.67 -9.33
C TRP A 113 -4.88 1.79 -10.53
N PHE A 114 -3.86 1.62 -11.36
CA PHE A 114 -3.84 0.66 -12.43
C PHE A 114 -2.81 -0.41 -12.07
N TYR A 115 -3.20 -1.67 -12.23
CA TYR A 115 -2.38 -2.82 -11.90
C TYR A 115 -2.24 -3.74 -13.10
N LEU A 116 -1.07 -4.35 -13.22
CA LEU A 116 -0.77 -5.46 -14.10
C LEU A 116 -0.13 -6.54 -13.24
N GLU A 117 -0.73 -7.72 -13.20
CA GLU A 117 -0.25 -8.83 -12.37
C GLU A 117 -0.21 -10.13 -13.16
N ASN A 118 0.79 -10.95 -12.87
CA ASN A 118 0.90 -12.30 -13.37
C ASN A 118 0.16 -13.28 -12.45
N LEU A 119 -0.96 -13.83 -12.92
CA LEU A 119 -1.73 -14.85 -12.20
C LEU A 119 -1.13 -16.26 -12.29
N ALA A 120 -0.11 -16.46 -13.14
CA ALA A 120 0.54 -17.75 -13.23
C ALA A 120 1.38 -18.03 -11.97
N PRO A 121 1.56 -19.31 -11.59
CA PRO A 121 2.49 -19.67 -10.54
C PRO A 121 3.89 -19.09 -10.80
N VAL A 122 4.61 -18.83 -9.70
CA VAL A 122 5.94 -18.22 -9.71
C VAL A 122 6.86 -18.83 -10.76
N CYS A 123 7.42 -17.97 -11.60
CA CYS A 123 8.39 -18.31 -12.65
C CYS A 123 7.88 -19.33 -13.71
N GLN A 124 6.56 -19.44 -13.92
CA GLN A 124 5.97 -20.16 -15.04
C GLN A 124 5.56 -19.22 -16.19
N THR A 125 5.04 -19.80 -17.29
CA THR A 125 4.53 -19.04 -18.44
C THR A 125 3.54 -17.97 -17.96
N PRO A 126 3.78 -16.68 -18.24
CA PRO A 126 2.96 -15.62 -17.67
C PRO A 126 1.50 -15.68 -18.12
N ASN A 127 0.60 -15.41 -17.19
CA ASN A 127 -0.81 -15.16 -17.44
C ASN A 127 -1.18 -13.79 -16.86
N TYR A 128 -0.96 -12.75 -17.66
CA TYR A 128 -1.17 -11.39 -17.19
C TYR A 128 -2.66 -11.02 -17.20
N THR A 129 -3.09 -10.42 -16.10
CA THR A 129 -4.38 -9.73 -16.00
C THR A 129 -4.13 -8.29 -15.58
N ILE A 130 -5.14 -7.45 -15.73
CA ILE A 130 -5.08 -6.07 -15.27
C ILE A 130 -6.28 -5.73 -14.40
N GLY A 131 -6.04 -4.79 -13.51
CA GLY A 131 -6.97 -4.42 -12.46
C GLY A 131 -6.97 -2.92 -12.28
N LEU A 132 -8.09 -2.39 -11.83
CA LEU A 132 -8.27 -0.97 -11.64
C LEU A 132 -8.96 -0.69 -10.31
N VAL A 133 -8.39 0.23 -9.55
CA VAL A 133 -9.02 0.80 -8.36
C VAL A 133 -9.34 2.25 -8.64
N LEU A 134 -10.57 2.67 -8.41
CA LEU A 134 -10.93 4.08 -8.36
C LEU A 134 -10.96 4.53 -6.91
N ASP A 135 -10.34 5.66 -6.62
CA ASP A 135 -10.21 6.21 -5.28
C ASP A 135 -10.83 7.60 -5.23
N PHE A 136 -11.90 7.74 -4.47
CA PHE A 136 -12.61 9.00 -4.32
C PHE A 136 -12.68 9.34 -2.85
N GLY A 137 -12.53 10.61 -2.52
CA GLY A 137 -12.85 11.02 -1.18
C GLY A 137 -12.96 12.50 -0.97
N ILE A 138 -13.29 12.83 0.26
CA ILE A 138 -13.47 14.18 0.75
C ILE A 138 -12.87 14.29 2.15
N GLY A 139 -12.27 15.43 2.41
CA GLY A 139 -11.71 15.79 3.70
C GLY A 139 -10.21 15.54 3.78
N GLY A 140 -9.71 15.40 5.00
CA GLY A 140 -8.29 15.29 5.27
C GLY A 140 -8.03 15.09 6.76
N GLU A 141 -6.81 14.64 7.05
CA GLU A 141 -6.34 14.42 8.42
C GLU A 141 -5.29 15.49 8.78
N PRO A 142 -5.37 16.11 9.98
CA PRO A 142 -6.38 15.93 11.02
C PRO A 142 -7.75 16.49 10.64
N GLY A 143 -8.82 15.83 11.08
CA GLY A 143 -10.20 16.18 10.72
C GLY A 143 -11.03 14.96 10.31
N LEU A 144 -12.06 15.19 9.50
CA LEU A 144 -12.88 14.13 8.90
C LEU A 144 -12.31 13.79 7.52
N LEU A 145 -12.15 12.50 7.24
CA LEU A 145 -11.82 11.92 5.95
C LEU A 145 -12.88 10.88 5.61
N ALA A 146 -13.50 10.99 4.44
CA ALA A 146 -14.34 9.94 3.88
C ALA A 146 -13.77 9.52 2.53
N ARG A 147 -13.46 8.23 2.38
CA ARG A 147 -12.83 7.63 1.21
C ARG A 147 -13.66 6.45 0.73
N SER A 148 -13.73 6.29 -0.59
CA SER A 148 -14.45 5.24 -1.29
C SER A 148 -13.51 4.65 -2.33
N LEU A 149 -13.22 3.36 -2.23
CA LEU A 149 -12.41 2.60 -3.17
C LEU A 149 -13.32 1.65 -3.94
N LEU A 150 -13.25 1.65 -5.27
CA LEU A 150 -13.99 0.72 -6.13
C LEU A 150 -13.00 -0.11 -6.94
N GLY A 151 -13.08 -1.43 -6.81
CA GLY A 151 -12.19 -2.38 -7.44
C GLY A 151 -12.84 -3.10 -8.62
N PHE A 152 -12.16 -3.07 -9.76
CA PHE A 152 -12.49 -3.82 -10.97
C PHE A 152 -11.35 -4.78 -11.30
N GLY A 153 -11.63 -6.08 -11.36
CA GLY A 153 -10.61 -7.11 -11.54
C GLY A 153 -9.57 -7.18 -10.41
N VAL A 154 -9.91 -6.67 -9.22
CA VAL A 154 -9.06 -6.61 -8.03
C VAL A 154 -9.84 -6.96 -6.78
N THR A 155 -9.17 -7.60 -5.84
CA THR A 155 -9.68 -7.99 -4.52
C THR A 155 -8.70 -7.52 -3.44
N ASN A 156 -9.10 -7.62 -2.18
CA ASN A 156 -8.35 -7.15 -1.03
C ASN A 156 -8.08 -5.64 -1.06
N LEU A 157 -9.11 -4.82 -1.36
CA LEU A 157 -8.98 -3.35 -1.32
C LEU A 157 -8.59 -2.80 0.06
N TYR A 158 -8.78 -3.58 1.12
CA TYR A 158 -8.38 -3.22 2.49
C TYR A 158 -6.88 -2.98 2.63
N ALA A 159 -6.05 -3.66 1.80
CA ALA A 159 -4.60 -3.46 1.76
C ALA A 159 -4.18 -2.02 1.38
N LEU A 160 -5.09 -1.19 0.86
CA LEU A 160 -4.83 0.22 0.57
C LEU A 160 -5.04 1.16 1.77
N ILE A 161 -5.47 0.64 2.92
CA ILE A 161 -5.77 1.41 4.13
C ILE A 161 -5.28 0.78 5.45
N ASP A 162 -4.85 -0.49 5.47
CA ASP A 162 -4.50 -1.21 6.70
C ASP A 162 -3.06 -0.97 7.19
N ASP A 163 -2.24 -0.30 6.39
CA ASP A 163 -0.81 -0.03 6.61
C ASP A 163 0.00 -1.32 6.92
N ASP A 164 -0.53 -2.50 6.59
CA ASP A 164 0.11 -3.78 6.88
C ASP A 164 1.13 -4.12 5.77
N PRO A 165 2.43 -4.24 6.09
CA PRO A 165 3.46 -4.59 5.12
C PRO A 165 3.39 -6.06 4.67
N TRP A 166 2.38 -6.84 5.05
CA TRP A 166 2.18 -8.21 4.57
C TRP A 166 0.97 -8.35 3.66
N THR A 167 0.17 -7.29 3.51
CA THR A 167 -1.01 -7.29 2.65
C THR A 167 -0.76 -6.50 1.38
N ASP A 168 -1.44 -6.91 0.31
CA ASP A 168 -1.41 -6.24 -0.97
C ASP A 168 -2.74 -6.46 -1.71
N VAL A 169 -3.10 -5.52 -2.59
CA VAL A 169 -4.24 -5.69 -3.52
C VAL A 169 -3.94 -6.85 -4.45
N SER A 170 -4.89 -7.76 -4.64
CA SER A 170 -4.71 -8.98 -5.42
C SER A 170 -5.56 -8.95 -6.68
N LEU A 171 -4.98 -9.23 -7.85
CA LEU A 171 -5.74 -9.26 -9.09
C LEU A 171 -6.42 -10.61 -9.30
N VAL A 172 -7.56 -10.57 -9.98
CA VAL A 172 -8.37 -11.75 -10.31
C VAL A 172 -8.62 -11.84 -11.80
N SER A 173 -9.05 -13.00 -12.27
CA SER A 173 -9.31 -13.21 -13.70
C SER A 173 -10.59 -12.48 -14.12
N GLY A 174 -10.46 -11.48 -14.97
CA GLY A 174 -11.58 -10.71 -15.49
C GLY A 174 -11.55 -9.24 -15.07
N TRP A 175 -12.52 -8.49 -15.57
CA TRP A 175 -12.55 -7.02 -15.46
C TRP A 175 -13.90 -6.50 -14.94
N TYR A 176 -14.62 -7.36 -14.24
CA TYR A 176 -15.88 -6.99 -13.62
C TYR A 176 -15.63 -6.33 -12.26
N PHE A 177 -16.67 -5.69 -11.74
CA PHE A 177 -16.66 -5.14 -10.39
C PHE A 177 -16.52 -6.29 -9.38
N GLU A 178 -15.58 -6.16 -8.45
CA GLU A 178 -15.26 -7.20 -7.47
C GLU A 178 -15.54 -6.71 -6.05
N GLU A 179 -15.05 -5.52 -5.71
CA GLU A 179 -15.05 -5.00 -4.34
C GLU A 179 -15.32 -3.49 -4.30
N ALA A 180 -16.00 -3.05 -3.24
CA ALA A 180 -16.16 -1.64 -2.86
C ALA A 180 -15.86 -1.45 -1.38
N LEU A 181 -14.94 -0.54 -1.06
CA LEU A 181 -14.54 -0.22 0.31
C LEU A 181 -14.89 1.22 0.63
N PHE A 182 -15.66 1.42 1.70
CA PHE A 182 -15.91 2.74 2.28
C PHE A 182 -15.16 2.87 3.59
N HIS A 183 -14.38 3.94 3.71
CA HIS A 183 -13.57 4.21 4.90
C HIS A 183 -13.82 5.64 5.36
N ILE A 184 -14.28 5.78 6.60
CA ILE A 184 -14.51 7.09 7.21
C ILE A 184 -13.64 7.17 8.44
N VAL A 185 -12.82 8.21 8.52
CA VAL A 185 -11.91 8.48 9.62
C VAL A 185 -12.23 9.84 10.20
N TRP A 186 -12.20 9.94 11.51
CA TRP A 186 -12.03 11.20 12.19
C TRP A 186 -10.75 11.14 13.02
N SER A 187 -9.85 12.11 12.83
CA SER A 187 -8.62 12.21 13.60
C SER A 187 -8.42 13.59 14.22
N SER A 188 -7.85 13.58 15.41
CA SER A 188 -7.40 14.75 16.17
C SER A 188 -5.97 14.49 16.67
N ALA A 189 -5.43 15.39 17.51
CA ALA A 189 -4.08 15.25 18.04
C ALA A 189 -3.84 13.91 18.78
N CYS A 190 -4.85 13.41 19.51
CA CYS A 190 -4.73 12.21 20.32
C CYS A 190 -5.66 11.08 19.92
N TRP A 191 -6.75 11.36 19.20
CA TRP A 191 -7.75 10.34 18.86
C TRP A 191 -7.80 10.09 17.37
N ARG A 192 -7.94 8.82 16.99
CA ARG A 192 -8.28 8.37 15.64
C ARG A 192 -9.45 7.40 15.74
N LEU A 193 -10.61 7.82 15.25
CA LEU A 193 -11.80 6.99 15.10
C LEU A 193 -11.95 6.62 13.64
N HIS A 194 -12.31 5.38 13.34
CA HIS A 194 -12.63 4.99 11.97
C HIS A 194 -13.76 3.99 11.91
N THR A 195 -14.43 3.99 10.76
CA THR A 195 -15.29 2.90 10.33
C THR A 195 -14.93 2.50 8.90
N THR A 196 -14.90 1.20 8.65
CA THR A 196 -14.61 0.62 7.34
C THR A 196 -15.72 -0.34 6.97
N TRP A 197 -16.20 -0.28 5.74
CA TRP A 197 -17.20 -1.21 5.21
C TRP A 197 -16.72 -1.73 3.88
N MET A 198 -16.58 -3.05 3.78
CA MET A 198 -16.16 -3.74 2.57
C MET A 198 -17.33 -4.54 2.02
N PHE A 199 -17.69 -4.27 0.78
CA PHE A 199 -18.66 -5.00 -0.02
C PHE A 199 -17.96 -5.75 -1.15
N THR A 200 -18.28 -7.02 -1.31
CA THR A 200 -17.86 -7.84 -2.45
C THR A 200 -19.00 -7.97 -3.45
N TYR A 201 -18.75 -8.65 -4.57
CA TYR A 201 -19.81 -9.05 -5.50
C TYR A 201 -20.97 -9.84 -4.83
N ALA A 202 -20.70 -10.49 -3.69
CA ALA A 202 -21.69 -11.29 -2.95
C ALA A 202 -22.47 -10.49 -1.88
N GLY A 203 -22.12 -9.23 -1.63
CA GLY A 203 -22.76 -8.40 -0.60
C GLY A 203 -21.75 -7.88 0.43
N LEU A 204 -22.18 -7.67 1.68
CA LEU A 204 -21.29 -7.20 2.74
C LEU A 204 -20.21 -8.26 3.02
N GLY A 205 -18.94 -7.94 2.80
CA GLY A 205 -17.80 -8.77 3.18
C GLY A 205 -17.45 -8.61 4.66
N PHE A 206 -17.28 -7.37 5.13
CA PHE A 206 -17.15 -7.06 6.55
C PHE A 206 -17.41 -5.57 6.86
N GLY A 207 -17.66 -5.27 8.13
CA GLY A 207 -17.67 -3.94 8.70
C GLY A 207 -16.72 -3.84 9.90
N GLU A 208 -15.98 -2.75 10.01
CA GLU A 208 -15.08 -2.45 11.12
C GLU A 208 -15.42 -1.12 11.76
N LEU A 209 -15.24 -1.08 13.08
CA LEU A 209 -15.30 0.11 13.92
C LEU A 209 -14.06 0.11 14.79
N GLY A 210 -13.24 1.15 14.67
CA GLY A 210 -12.00 1.23 15.43
C GLY A 210 -11.80 2.57 16.11
N VAL A 211 -11.16 2.50 17.27
CA VAL A 211 -10.72 3.66 18.04
C VAL A 211 -9.26 3.46 18.41
N ARG A 212 -8.45 4.49 18.21
CA ARG A 212 -7.06 4.54 18.63
C ARG A 212 -6.77 5.83 19.37
N TYR A 213 -5.98 5.73 20.43
CA TYR A 213 -5.45 6.83 21.20
C TYR A 213 -3.94 6.89 21.02
N ARG A 214 -3.43 8.04 20.58
CA ARG A 214 -2.02 8.34 20.41
C ARG A 214 -1.53 9.20 21.56
N PHE A 215 -0.56 8.67 22.30
CA PHE A 215 0.17 9.41 23.32
C PHE A 215 1.15 10.37 22.63
N PRO A 216 1.18 11.66 23.02
CA PRO A 216 2.08 12.63 22.38
C PRO A 216 3.55 12.37 22.72
N GLU A 217 3.86 11.95 23.95
CA GLU A 217 5.22 11.57 24.39
C GLU A 217 5.17 10.48 25.47
N PRO A 218 5.81 9.31 25.29
CA PRO A 218 6.38 8.80 24.04
C PRO A 218 5.28 8.57 22.98
N ILE A 219 5.65 8.57 21.70
CA ILE A 219 4.71 8.27 20.61
C ILE A 219 4.35 6.79 20.70
N VAL A 220 3.25 6.51 21.37
CA VAL A 220 2.64 5.18 21.52
C VAL A 220 1.21 5.29 21.03
N GLU A 221 0.72 4.26 20.35
CA GLU A 221 -0.67 4.18 19.91
C GLU A 221 -1.32 2.94 20.50
N LEU A 222 -2.44 3.11 21.19
CA LEU A 222 -3.26 2.02 21.74
C LEU A 222 -4.63 2.08 21.10
N GLY A 223 -5.14 0.95 20.63
CA GLY A 223 -6.43 0.93 19.97
C GLY A 223 -7.19 -0.38 20.14
N ALA A 224 -8.47 -0.30 19.84
CA ALA A 224 -9.37 -1.44 19.74
C ALA A 224 -10.12 -1.36 18.42
N VAL A 225 -10.35 -2.52 17.80
CA VAL A 225 -11.12 -2.66 16.57
C VAL A 225 -12.17 -3.75 16.80
N LEU A 226 -13.43 -3.43 16.50
CA LEU A 226 -14.52 -4.38 16.40
C LEU A 226 -14.73 -4.69 14.93
N ARG A 227 -14.65 -5.97 14.56
CA ARG A 227 -14.91 -6.45 13.20
C ARG A 227 -16.16 -7.33 13.18
N LEU A 228 -17.05 -7.02 12.25
CA LEU A 228 -18.27 -7.75 11.93
C LEU A 228 -18.08 -8.37 10.55
N ASN A 229 -17.96 -9.69 10.47
CA ASN A 229 -17.85 -10.36 9.19
C ASN A 229 -19.23 -10.54 8.56
N GLY A 230 -19.30 -10.39 7.25
CA GLY A 230 -20.46 -10.74 6.45
C GLY A 230 -20.75 -12.24 6.48
N SER A 231 -22.00 -12.59 6.18
CA SER A 231 -22.50 -13.96 6.08
C SER A 231 -22.49 -14.47 4.65
#